data_AF-A0A397JPG0-F1
#
_entry.id   AF-A0A397JPG0-F1
#
_cell.length_a   1.000
_cell.length_b   1.000
_cell.length_c   1.000
_cell.angle_alpha   90.00
_cell.angle_beta   90.00
_cell.angle_gamma   90.00
#
_symmetry.space_group_name_H-M   'P 1'
#
loop_
_entity.id
_entity.type
_entity.pdbx_description
1 polymer ?
#
loop_
_entity_poly.entity_id
_entity_poly.type
_entity_poly.pdbx_seq_one_letter_code
_entity_poly.pdbx_strand_id
1 'polypeptide(L)'
;MNKISLNKLPRTPLSKTSFLDRNCKRRLDQFFIYSHVITKQVIFTIGRALQTKYLESQIKSFNERPHKIRRDLWKPILAISGFSSYTSVIATNNIVRDKLLNYPKPDDYLKLRRKERMKDDMDQLEKSVCSLCFALNKIVYTKGYEWDASSNLIIHWESPELKEISKKVGLTWPKCVQHQKLLLKRGTIPLNQEFKVIQKPEEFREELRKTRYLKSRRGRIESQKKEEKQKLMERLASIPKLKEILEENARRKNQIKMIDSGNNKNIQNENNKNNKNNGNGNGNENINKK
;
A
#
# COMPACT_ATOMS: atom_id res chain seq x y z
N MET A 1 -59.38 13.65 -14.69
CA MET A 1 -58.34 12.92 -13.93
C MET A 1 -57.38 12.27 -14.93
N ASN A 2 -56.23 12.90 -15.21
CA ASN A 2 -55.30 12.45 -16.25
C ASN A 2 -54.18 11.59 -15.65
N LYS A 3 -54.06 10.34 -16.12
CA LYS A 3 -52.98 9.42 -15.76
C LYS A 3 -51.72 9.80 -16.54
N ILE A 4 -50.69 10.26 -15.84
CA ILE A 4 -49.37 10.56 -16.40
C ILE A 4 -48.63 9.23 -16.61
N SER A 5 -48.40 8.85 -17.86
CA SER A 5 -47.61 7.68 -18.24
C SER A 5 -46.11 7.97 -18.06
N LEU A 6 -45.47 7.22 -17.16
CA LEU A 6 -44.01 7.22 -16.99
C LEU A 6 -43.35 6.59 -18.22
N ASN A 7 -42.84 7.45 -19.10
CA ASN A 7 -41.99 7.05 -20.22
C ASN A 7 -40.70 6.39 -19.69
N LYS A 8 -40.53 5.10 -20.03
CA LYS A 8 -39.30 4.34 -19.78
C LYS A 8 -38.18 4.93 -20.64
N LEU A 9 -37.15 5.48 -19.98
CA LEU A 9 -35.93 5.93 -20.65
C LEU A 9 -35.27 4.76 -21.42
N PRO A 10 -34.72 5.02 -22.63
CA PRO A 10 -34.03 4.01 -23.42
C PRO A 10 -32.75 3.57 -22.70
N ARG A 11 -32.65 2.27 -22.40
CA ARG A 11 -31.42 1.65 -21.90
C ARG A 11 -30.46 1.52 -23.09
N THR A 12 -29.45 2.38 -23.16
CA THR A 12 -28.34 2.18 -24.07
C THR A 12 -27.54 0.93 -23.65
N PRO A 13 -27.19 0.03 -24.59
CA PRO A 13 -26.34 -1.10 -24.28
C PRO A 13 -24.92 -0.61 -24.01
N LEU A 14 -24.53 -0.56 -22.73
CA LEU A 14 -23.15 -0.40 -22.31
C LEU A 14 -22.29 -1.48 -22.98
N SER A 15 -21.33 -1.06 -23.80
CA SER A 15 -20.36 -1.92 -24.47
C SER A 15 -19.64 -2.77 -23.41
N LYS A 16 -19.66 -4.09 -23.60
CA LYS A 16 -19.20 -5.09 -22.62
C LYS A 16 -17.66 -5.22 -22.52
N THR A 17 -16.89 -4.30 -23.10
CA THR A 17 -15.46 -4.51 -23.38
C THR A 17 -14.46 -3.68 -22.57
N SER A 18 -14.80 -2.95 -21.50
CA SER A 18 -13.82 -2.01 -20.90
C SER A 18 -13.56 -2.08 -19.38
N PHE A 19 -14.10 -3.07 -18.65
CA PHE A 19 -13.85 -3.17 -17.20
C PHE A 19 -13.09 -4.42 -16.75
N LEU A 20 -13.10 -5.51 -17.52
CA LEU A 20 -12.44 -6.77 -17.14
C LEU A 20 -10.94 -6.80 -17.49
N ASP A 21 -10.49 -6.01 -18.47
CA ASP A 21 -9.09 -6.00 -18.94
C ASP A 21 -8.16 -5.03 -18.20
N ARG A 22 -8.69 -4.19 -17.30
CA ARG A 22 -7.84 -3.42 -16.41
C ARG A 22 -7.29 -4.39 -15.37
N ASN A 23 -6.00 -4.71 -15.46
CA ASN A 23 -5.17 -5.55 -14.57
C ASN A 23 -5.30 -5.21 -13.06
N CYS A 24 -6.49 -5.30 -12.47
CA CYS A 24 -6.79 -5.01 -11.08
C CYS A 24 -6.68 -6.28 -10.21
N LYS A 25 -5.63 -7.09 -10.46
CA LYS A 25 -5.30 -8.29 -9.66
C LYS A 25 -5.06 -7.96 -8.17
N ARG A 26 -4.85 -6.68 -7.82
CA ARG A 26 -4.96 -6.13 -6.45
C ARG A 26 -5.54 -4.71 -6.53
N ARG A 27 -6.58 -4.40 -5.75
CA ARG A 27 -7.29 -3.10 -5.64
C ARG A 27 -6.47 -1.98 -5.01
N LEU A 28 -5.22 -1.88 -5.41
CA LEU A 28 -4.25 -0.92 -4.90
C LEU A 28 -4.28 0.37 -5.74
N ASP A 29 -5.08 0.40 -6.79
CA ASP A 29 -5.39 1.53 -7.67
C ASP A 29 -6.47 2.47 -7.09
N GLN A 30 -6.78 2.37 -5.80
CA GLN A 30 -7.83 3.15 -5.14
C GLN A 30 -7.25 3.92 -3.97
N PHE A 31 -7.67 5.17 -3.81
CA PHE A 31 -7.26 6.04 -2.72
C PHE A 31 -8.48 6.44 -1.90
N PHE A 32 -8.42 6.27 -0.58
CA PHE A 32 -9.51 6.61 0.32
C PHE A 32 -9.06 7.63 1.36
N ILE A 33 -9.97 8.54 1.68
CA ILE A 33 -9.82 9.49 2.78
C ILE A 33 -10.92 9.18 3.79
N TYR A 34 -10.51 8.82 5.01
CA TYR A 34 -11.39 8.59 6.15
C TYR A 34 -11.29 9.78 7.09
N SER A 35 -12.43 10.29 7.56
CA SER A 35 -12.49 11.31 8.59
C SER A 35 -13.09 10.74 9.86
N HIS A 36 -12.51 11.13 10.99
CA HIS A 36 -13.08 10.88 12.29
C HIS A 36 -14.30 11.78 12.50
N VAL A 37 -15.46 11.19 12.82
CA VAL A 37 -16.75 11.90 12.87
C VAL A 37 -16.72 13.08 13.85
N ILE A 38 -16.08 12.90 15.00
CA ILE A 38 -15.98 13.89 16.08
C ILE A 38 -14.81 14.86 15.86
N THR A 39 -13.56 14.38 15.92
CA THR A 39 -12.35 15.21 15.90
C THR A 39 -11.96 15.76 14.53
N LYS A 40 -12.62 15.32 13.44
CA LYS A 40 -12.30 15.70 12.04
C LYS A 40 -10.88 15.36 11.58
N GLN A 41 -10.13 14.59 12.37
CA GLN A 41 -8.85 14.01 11.96
C GLN A 41 -9.02 13.13 10.73
N VAL A 42 -7.99 13.09 9.89
CA VAL A 42 -8.06 12.40 8.60
C VAL A 42 -7.01 11.28 8.54
N ILE A 43 -7.41 10.15 7.96
CA ILE A 43 -6.51 9.05 7.60
C ILE A 43 -6.64 8.75 6.11
N PHE A 44 -5.48 8.65 5.45
CA PHE A 44 -5.34 8.26 4.06
C PHE A 44 -5.06 6.77 3.96
N THR A 45 -5.76 6.04 3.08
CA THR A 45 -5.47 4.62 2.84
C THR A 45 -5.40 4.33 1.36
N ILE A 46 -4.49 3.42 1.01
CA ILE A 46 -4.47 2.83 -0.34
C ILE A 46 -5.28 1.54 -0.28
N GLY A 47 -6.37 1.52 -1.05
CA GLY A 47 -7.43 0.53 -0.94
C GLY A 47 -8.42 0.83 0.19
N ARG A 48 -9.44 -0.03 0.28
CA ARG A 48 -10.64 0.15 1.12
C ARG A 48 -10.46 -0.14 2.62
N ALA A 49 -9.35 -0.75 3.01
CA ALA A 49 -9.20 -1.30 4.35
C ALA A 49 -8.51 -0.29 5.27
N LEU A 50 -9.23 0.17 6.28
CA LEU A 50 -8.66 1.02 7.34
C LEU A 50 -7.94 0.13 8.38
N GLN A 51 -6.62 0.26 8.46
CA GLN A 51 -5.74 -0.52 9.34
C GLN A 51 -5.16 0.36 10.46
N THR A 52 -4.96 -0.22 11.65
CA THR A 52 -4.40 0.49 12.83
C THR A 52 -3.01 1.09 12.56
N LYS A 53 -2.19 0.46 11.71
CA LYS A 53 -0.87 0.99 11.31
C LYS A 53 -0.95 2.39 10.68
N TYR A 54 -2.05 2.73 10.00
CA TYR A 54 -2.22 4.08 9.43
C TYR A 54 -2.42 5.14 10.50
N LEU A 55 -3.13 4.79 11.59
CA LEU A 55 -3.32 5.68 12.73
C LEU A 55 -1.98 6.07 13.36
N GLU A 56 -1.12 5.07 13.59
CA GLU A 56 0.20 5.26 14.19
C GLU A 56 1.16 6.05 13.29
N SER A 57 1.11 5.81 11.97
CA SER A 57 2.04 6.41 11.01
C SER A 57 1.65 7.80 10.51
N GLN A 58 0.37 8.19 10.64
CA GLN A 58 -0.13 9.47 10.14
C GLN A 58 -0.39 10.49 11.26
N ILE A 59 -0.90 10.04 12.41
CA ILE A 59 -1.13 10.91 13.57
C ILE A 59 0.03 10.71 14.55
N LYS A 60 1.05 11.57 14.44
CA LYS A 60 2.28 11.45 15.25
C LYS A 60 2.06 11.78 16.72
N SER A 61 1.21 12.77 17.01
CA SER A 61 0.91 13.23 18.37
C SER A 61 0.19 12.15 19.17
N PHE A 62 0.85 11.56 20.16
CA PHE A 62 0.26 10.51 21.01
C PHE A 62 -1.02 10.98 21.72
N ASN A 63 -1.05 12.23 22.20
CA ASN A 63 -2.19 12.78 22.95
C ASN A 63 -3.43 13.08 22.09
N GLU A 64 -3.22 13.31 20.79
CA GLU A 64 -4.31 13.61 19.84
C GLU A 64 -4.77 12.35 19.11
N ARG A 65 -3.96 11.28 19.14
CA ARG A 65 -4.22 10.04 18.44
C ARG A 65 -5.21 9.18 19.24
N PRO A 66 -6.34 8.78 18.65
CA PRO A 66 -7.19 7.73 19.24
C PRO A 66 -6.39 6.46 19.55
N HIS A 67 -6.70 5.76 20.65
CA HIS A 67 -5.98 4.53 21.01
C HIS A 67 -6.14 3.42 19.95
N LYS A 68 -7.33 3.31 19.34
CA LYS A 68 -7.62 2.30 18.31
C LYS A 68 -8.62 2.84 17.29
N ILE A 69 -8.63 2.24 16.11
CA ILE A 69 -9.61 2.56 15.07
C ILE A 69 -10.96 1.92 15.44
N ARG A 70 -11.91 2.75 15.84
CA ARG A 70 -13.32 2.39 16.06
C ARG A 70 -14.12 2.59 14.77
N ARG A 71 -14.62 1.52 14.16
CA ARG A 71 -15.24 1.58 12.81
C ARG A 71 -16.46 2.52 12.71
N ASP A 72 -17.17 2.71 13.80
CA ASP A 72 -18.30 3.63 13.95
C ASP A 72 -17.90 5.10 13.91
N LEU A 73 -16.67 5.42 14.35
CA LEU A 73 -16.18 6.80 14.43
C LEU A 73 -15.38 7.23 13.20
N TRP A 74 -15.08 6.32 12.29
CA TRP A 74 -14.31 6.60 11.07
C TRP A 74 -15.18 6.35 9.84
N LYS A 75 -15.48 7.42 9.10
CA LYS A 75 -16.28 7.34 7.87
C LYS A 75 -15.44 7.72 6.65
N PRO A 76 -15.59 7.01 5.51
CA PRO A 76 -15.00 7.46 4.26
C PRO A 76 -15.73 8.71 3.78
N ILE A 77 -15.01 9.81 3.64
CA ILE A 77 -15.55 11.08 3.14
C ILE A 77 -15.32 11.24 1.64
N LEU A 78 -14.27 10.60 1.13
CA LEU A 78 -13.85 10.68 -0.25
C LEU A 78 -13.18 9.37 -0.64
N ALA A 79 -13.43 8.95 -1.88
CA ALA A 79 -12.74 7.84 -2.52
C ALA A 79 -12.39 8.19 -3.95
N ILE A 80 -11.21 7.77 -4.40
CA ILE A 80 -10.72 8.02 -5.76
C ILE A 80 -10.45 6.68 -6.44
N SER A 81 -10.93 6.57 -7.66
CA SER A 81 -10.65 5.45 -8.56
C SER A 81 -10.18 5.95 -9.92
N GLY A 82 -9.67 5.04 -10.75
CA GLY A 82 -9.23 5.38 -12.11
C GLY A 82 -7.77 5.83 -12.20
N PHE A 83 -6.96 5.56 -11.17
CA PHE A 83 -5.52 5.72 -11.28
C PHE A 83 -4.95 4.75 -12.32
N SER A 84 -4.03 5.24 -13.15
CA SER A 84 -3.35 4.43 -14.18
C SER A 84 -2.44 3.35 -13.59
N SER A 85 -1.89 3.59 -12.40
CA SER A 85 -0.96 2.68 -11.75
C SER A 85 -0.98 2.82 -10.22
N TYR A 86 -0.55 1.77 -9.52
CA TYR A 86 -0.33 1.81 -8.07
C TYR A 86 0.71 2.86 -7.66
N THR A 87 1.75 3.06 -8.48
CA THR A 87 2.78 4.08 -8.22
C THR A 87 2.20 5.49 -8.22
N SER A 88 1.21 5.78 -9.06
CA SER A 88 0.50 7.06 -9.05
C SER A 88 -0.34 7.24 -7.78
N VAL A 89 -0.95 6.17 -7.25
CA VAL A 89 -1.65 6.23 -5.96
C VAL A 89 -0.68 6.52 -4.81
N ILE A 90 0.46 5.83 -4.76
CA ILE A 90 1.49 6.08 -3.74
C ILE A 90 2.01 7.52 -3.84
N ALA A 91 2.32 7.98 -5.04
CA ALA A 91 2.79 9.35 -5.26
C ALA A 91 1.77 10.38 -4.78
N THR A 92 0.49 10.18 -5.10
CA THR A 92 -0.61 11.03 -4.61
C THR A 92 -0.66 11.02 -3.08
N ASN A 93 -0.68 9.83 -2.47
CA ASN A 93 -0.70 9.68 -1.02
C ASN A 93 0.47 10.40 -0.33
N ASN A 94 1.68 10.28 -0.86
CA ASN A 94 2.86 10.92 -0.29
C ASN A 94 2.79 12.44 -0.41
N ILE A 95 2.46 12.97 -1.59
CA ILE A 95 2.34 14.43 -1.79
C ILE A 95 1.25 15.02 -0.88
N VAL A 96 0.11 14.34 -0.74
CA VAL A 96 -0.96 14.79 0.16
C VAL A 96 -0.49 14.83 1.60
N ARG A 97 0.18 13.78 2.07
CA ARG A 97 0.70 13.71 3.45
C ARG A 97 1.76 14.79 3.70
N ASP A 98 2.67 14.97 2.77
CA ASP A 98 3.74 15.97 2.88
C ASP A 98 3.16 17.39 2.90
N LYS A 99 2.13 17.66 2.11
CA LYS A 99 1.44 18.97 2.14
C LYS A 99 0.61 19.19 3.39
N LEU A 100 -0.04 18.16 3.91
CA LEU A 100 -0.80 18.27 5.16
C LEU A 100 0.13 18.56 6.35
N LEU A 101 1.30 17.91 6.40
CA LEU A 101 2.29 18.13 7.47
C LEU A 101 2.89 19.55 7.44
N ASN A 102 3.03 20.12 6.24
CA ASN A 102 3.61 21.46 6.04
C ASN A 102 2.52 22.52 5.77
N TYR A 103 1.28 22.29 6.22
CA TYR A 103 0.21 23.24 6.01
C TYR A 103 0.46 24.50 6.87
N PRO A 104 0.40 25.72 6.29
CA PRO A 104 0.69 26.93 7.05
C PRO A 104 -0.32 27.10 8.19
N LYS A 105 0.20 27.42 9.38
CA LYS A 105 -0.64 27.79 10.52
C LYS A 105 -0.94 29.28 10.45
N PRO A 106 -2.13 29.73 10.91
CA PRO A 106 -2.46 31.15 10.93
C PRO A 106 -1.51 31.91 11.87
N ASP A 107 -1.26 33.19 11.61
CA ASP A 107 -0.30 33.99 12.37
C ASP A 107 -0.66 34.09 13.87
N ASP A 108 -1.95 34.09 14.18
CA ASP A 108 -2.47 34.10 15.55
C ASP A 108 -2.44 32.73 16.24
N TYR A 109 -2.00 31.67 15.56
CA TYR A 109 -2.02 30.31 16.10
C TYR A 109 -1.29 30.19 17.43
N LEU A 110 -0.13 30.85 17.59
CA LEU A 110 0.64 30.81 18.83
C LEU A 110 -0.03 31.57 19.98
N LYS A 111 -0.92 32.52 19.68
CA LYS A 111 -1.67 33.31 20.67
C LYS A 111 -2.82 32.51 21.29
N LEU A 112 -3.36 31.53 20.56
CA LEU A 112 -4.45 30.67 21.03
C LEU A 112 -4.06 29.82 22.23
N ARG A 113 -5.02 29.44 23.08
CA ARG A 113 -4.74 28.53 24.21
C ARG A 113 -4.38 27.14 23.69
N ARG A 114 -3.58 26.37 24.46
CA ARG A 114 -3.16 25.02 24.06
C ARG A 114 -4.33 24.11 23.65
N LYS A 115 -5.46 24.16 24.38
CA LYS A 115 -6.65 23.35 24.07
C LYS A 115 -7.30 23.72 22.73
N GLU A 116 -7.27 24.99 22.35
CA GLU A 116 -7.82 25.49 21.08
C GLU A 116 -6.90 25.09 19.93
N ARG A 117 -5.59 25.31 20.07
CA ARG A 117 -4.59 24.85 19.11
C ARG A 117 -4.71 23.35 18.79
N MET A 118 -4.92 22.53 19.82
CA MET A 118 -5.13 21.09 19.63
C MET A 118 -6.40 20.78 18.83
N LYS A 119 -7.50 21.52 19.02
CA LYS A 119 -8.71 21.33 18.21
C LYS A 119 -8.44 21.69 16.75
N ASP A 120 -7.74 22.79 16.51
CA ASP A 120 -7.39 23.24 15.16
C ASP A 120 -6.41 22.28 14.47
N ASP A 121 -5.47 21.69 15.21
CA ASP A 121 -4.52 20.69 14.68
C ASP A 121 -5.20 19.35 14.37
N MET A 122 -6.23 18.99 15.16
CA MET A 122 -7.06 17.81 14.91
C MET A 122 -7.97 18.00 13.70
N ASP A 123 -8.47 19.21 13.45
CA ASP A 123 -9.26 19.48 12.25
C ASP A 123 -8.37 19.54 11.01
N GLN A 124 -8.39 18.43 10.29
CA GLN A 124 -7.57 18.19 9.10
C GLN A 124 -8.42 18.04 7.85
N LEU A 125 -9.75 18.14 7.97
CA LEU A 125 -10.67 17.82 6.90
C LEU A 125 -10.44 18.73 5.69
N GLU A 126 -10.58 20.04 5.88
CA GLU A 126 -10.44 21.01 4.79
C GLU A 126 -9.01 21.01 4.22
N LYS A 127 -8.02 20.99 5.12
CA LYS A 127 -6.58 20.94 4.77
C LYS A 127 -6.26 19.72 3.90
N SER A 128 -6.85 18.56 4.20
CA SER A 128 -6.64 17.33 3.44
C SER A 128 -7.25 17.39 2.04
N VAL A 129 -8.42 18.02 1.89
CA VAL A 129 -9.08 18.22 0.58
C VAL A 129 -8.27 19.17 -0.29
N CYS A 130 -7.80 20.30 0.28
CA CYS A 130 -6.92 21.23 -0.43
C CYS A 130 -5.59 20.57 -0.82
N SER A 131 -4.99 19.79 0.09
CA SER A 131 -3.75 19.04 -0.17
C SER A 131 -3.94 18.01 -1.28
N LEU A 132 -5.11 17.36 -1.35
CA LEU A 132 -5.47 16.47 -2.43
C LEU A 132 -5.59 17.20 -3.78
N CYS A 133 -6.30 18.33 -3.81
CA CYS A 133 -6.42 19.13 -5.03
C CYS A 133 -5.05 19.57 -5.55
N PHE A 134 -4.18 20.04 -4.66
CA PHE A 134 -2.79 20.37 -4.99
C PHE A 134 -2.01 19.15 -5.51
N ALA A 135 -2.12 18.00 -4.84
CA ALA A 135 -1.40 16.80 -5.23
C ALA A 135 -1.79 16.31 -6.63
N LEU A 136 -3.09 16.32 -6.95
CA LEU A 136 -3.58 15.93 -8.27
C LEU A 136 -3.09 16.90 -9.35
N ASN A 137 -3.18 18.22 -9.12
CA ASN A 137 -2.63 19.20 -10.04
C ASN A 137 -1.13 18.97 -10.27
N LYS A 138 -0.34 18.81 -9.21
CA LYS A 138 1.10 18.54 -9.30
C LYS A 138 1.40 17.31 -10.13
N ILE A 139 0.68 16.21 -9.92
CA ILE A 139 0.88 14.96 -10.67
C ILE A 139 0.53 15.13 -12.14
N VAL A 140 -0.56 15.84 -12.45
CA VAL A 140 -0.98 16.15 -13.82
C VAL A 140 0.10 16.95 -14.54
N TYR A 141 0.63 18.01 -13.91
CA TYR A 141 1.68 18.84 -14.51
C TYR A 141 3.04 18.13 -14.64
N THR A 142 3.48 17.41 -13.59
CA THR A 142 4.85 16.89 -13.51
C THR A 142 5.08 15.69 -14.43
N LYS A 143 4.08 14.82 -14.58
CA LYS A 143 4.28 13.61 -15.37
C LYS A 143 4.06 13.83 -16.88
N GLY A 144 3.90 15.09 -17.32
CA GLY A 144 3.63 15.44 -18.73
C GLY A 144 2.45 14.65 -19.29
N TYR A 145 1.52 14.29 -18.41
CA TYR A 145 0.58 13.22 -18.68
C TYR A 145 -0.44 13.77 -19.66
N GLU A 146 -0.30 13.36 -20.93
CA GLU A 146 -1.40 13.23 -21.87
C GLU A 146 -2.48 12.38 -21.18
N TRP A 147 -3.31 13.04 -20.37
CA TRP A 147 -4.64 12.54 -20.14
C TRP A 147 -5.37 12.78 -21.45
N ASP A 148 -5.11 11.89 -22.40
CA ASP A 148 -6.09 11.55 -23.41
C ASP A 148 -7.44 11.48 -22.70
N ALA A 149 -8.50 11.89 -23.38
CA ALA A 149 -9.87 11.87 -22.87
C ALA A 149 -10.34 10.51 -22.29
N SER A 150 -9.49 9.48 -22.29
CA SER A 150 -9.66 8.12 -21.77
C SER A 150 -9.31 7.94 -20.28
N SER A 151 -8.46 8.76 -19.67
CA SER A 151 -8.13 8.64 -18.24
C SER A 151 -9.24 9.26 -17.37
N ASN A 152 -10.12 8.41 -16.87
CA ASN A 152 -11.25 8.83 -16.04
C ASN A 152 -10.90 8.68 -14.56
N LEU A 153 -10.16 9.63 -13.98
CA LEU A 153 -10.06 9.68 -12.52
C LEU A 153 -11.36 10.21 -11.97
N ILE A 154 -11.98 9.40 -11.13
CA ILE A 154 -13.28 9.70 -10.54
C ILE A 154 -13.07 9.88 -9.05
N ILE A 155 -13.41 11.06 -8.56
CA ILE A 155 -13.50 11.36 -7.14
C ILE A 155 -14.97 11.23 -6.72
N HIS A 156 -15.20 10.33 -5.79
CA HIS A 156 -16.48 10.10 -5.16
C HIS A 156 -16.52 10.83 -3.81
N TRP A 157 -17.45 11.76 -3.66
CA TRP A 157 -17.62 12.63 -2.48
C TRP A 157 -18.81 12.21 -1.62
N GLU A 158 -18.62 12.13 -0.30
CA GLU A 158 -19.75 11.94 0.64
C GLU A 158 -20.71 13.13 0.58
N SER A 159 -20.18 14.35 0.78
CA SER A 159 -20.92 15.61 0.66
C SER A 159 -20.38 16.42 -0.52
N PRO A 160 -21.26 16.98 -1.38
CA PRO A 160 -20.84 17.85 -2.48
C PRO A 160 -20.16 19.14 -2.00
N GLU A 161 -20.42 19.57 -0.77
CA GLU A 161 -19.83 20.78 -0.17
C GLU A 161 -18.31 20.67 -0.04
N LEU A 162 -17.80 19.46 0.21
CA LEU A 162 -16.37 19.21 0.34
C LEU A 162 -15.61 19.56 -0.95
N LYS A 163 -16.24 19.38 -2.11
CA LYS A 163 -15.65 19.75 -3.41
C LYS A 163 -15.38 21.25 -3.50
N GLU A 164 -16.23 22.06 -2.90
CA GLU A 164 -16.20 23.52 -2.99
C GLU A 164 -15.15 24.15 -2.05
N ILE A 165 -14.64 23.40 -1.07
CA ILE A 165 -13.57 23.84 -0.16
C ILE A 165 -12.34 24.32 -0.93
N SER A 166 -11.96 23.62 -2.00
CA SER A 166 -10.77 24.00 -2.77
C SER A 166 -10.90 25.40 -3.38
N LYS A 167 -12.11 25.78 -3.81
CA LYS A 167 -12.37 27.08 -4.42
C LYS A 167 -12.20 28.23 -3.43
N LYS A 168 -12.53 28.02 -2.15
CA LYS A 168 -12.32 29.01 -1.09
C LYS A 168 -10.84 29.42 -0.95
N VAL A 169 -9.94 28.49 -1.24
CA VAL A 169 -8.47 28.69 -1.20
C VAL A 169 -7.91 29.09 -2.58
N GLY A 170 -8.77 29.32 -3.58
CA GLY A 170 -8.35 29.64 -4.94
C GLY A 170 -7.78 28.45 -5.72
N LEU A 171 -7.95 27.22 -5.23
CA LEU A 171 -7.49 26.01 -5.92
C LEU A 171 -8.58 25.45 -6.83
N THR A 172 -8.21 25.26 -8.10
CA THR A 172 -9.07 24.65 -9.12
C THR A 172 -8.73 23.17 -9.28
N TRP A 173 -9.77 22.33 -9.39
CA TRP A 173 -9.58 20.91 -9.68
C TRP A 173 -9.08 20.73 -11.12
N PRO A 174 -8.22 19.72 -11.40
CA PRO A 174 -7.78 19.44 -12.76
C PRO A 174 -8.97 19.03 -13.63
N LYS A 175 -9.00 19.47 -14.90
CA LYS A 175 -10.11 19.22 -15.85
C LYS A 175 -10.40 17.74 -16.07
N CYS A 176 -9.39 16.91 -15.90
CA CYS A 176 -9.47 15.47 -16.12
C CYS A 176 -10.14 14.70 -14.96
N VAL A 177 -10.46 15.40 -13.86
CA VAL A 177 -11.10 14.81 -12.70
C VAL A 177 -12.61 14.88 -12.81
N GLN A 178 -13.26 13.72 -12.81
CA GLN A 178 -14.71 13.61 -12.70
C GLN A 178 -15.10 13.56 -11.22
N HIS A 179 -16.22 14.20 -10.88
CA HIS A 179 -16.75 14.21 -9.52
C HIS A 179 -18.09 13.51 -9.48
N GLN A 180 -18.24 12.56 -8.56
CA GLN A 180 -19.47 11.79 -8.36
C GLN A 180 -19.83 11.74 -6.88
N LYS A 181 -21.07 11.31 -6.59
CA LYS A 181 -21.51 11.07 -5.21
C LYS A 181 -20.99 9.71 -4.71
N LEU A 182 -20.44 9.71 -3.50
CA LEU A 182 -20.05 8.50 -2.78
C LEU A 182 -21.29 7.89 -2.12
N LEU A 183 -21.65 6.68 -2.55
CA LEU A 183 -22.79 5.95 -2.01
C LEU A 183 -22.31 5.06 -0.88
N LEU A 184 -22.79 5.31 0.34
CA LEU A 184 -22.39 4.59 1.54
C LEU A 184 -23.55 3.76 2.11
N LYS A 185 -23.30 2.48 2.36
CA LYS A 185 -24.18 1.62 3.17
C LYS A 185 -23.80 1.75 4.63
N ARG A 186 -24.78 2.05 5.50
CA ARG A 186 -24.58 2.25 6.95
C ARG A 186 -23.45 3.27 7.25
N GLY A 187 -23.36 4.32 6.43
CA GLY A 187 -22.39 5.41 6.59
C GLY A 187 -20.90 5.05 6.43
N THR A 188 -20.54 3.79 6.17
CA THR A 188 -19.14 3.34 6.23
C THR A 188 -18.70 2.49 5.03
N ILE A 189 -19.62 1.79 4.36
CA ILE A 189 -19.27 0.83 3.30
C ILE A 189 -19.58 1.44 1.92
N PRO A 190 -18.58 1.72 1.08
CA PRO A 190 -18.83 2.25 -0.27
C PRO A 190 -19.49 1.20 -1.18
N LEU A 191 -20.53 1.66 -1.88
CA LEU A 191 -21.41 0.89 -2.77
C LEU A 191 -21.17 1.17 -4.27
N ASN A 192 -20.41 2.21 -4.62
CA ASN A 192 -20.11 2.54 -6.02
C ASN A 192 -19.47 1.34 -6.73
N GLN A 193 -19.76 1.20 -8.03
CA GLN A 193 -19.44 -0.01 -8.80
C GLN A 193 -17.93 -0.27 -8.87
N GLU A 194 -17.17 0.81 -9.00
CA GLU A 194 -15.71 0.89 -9.01
C GLU A 194 -15.10 0.26 -7.74
N PHE A 195 -15.83 0.31 -6.63
CA PHE A 195 -15.39 -0.24 -5.37
C PHE A 195 -15.91 -1.65 -5.12
N LYS A 196 -16.96 -2.15 -5.79
CA LYS A 196 -17.59 -3.46 -5.49
C LYS A 196 -16.58 -4.60 -5.54
N VAL A 197 -16.42 -5.36 -4.45
CA VAL A 197 -15.53 -6.53 -4.38
C VAL A 197 -15.89 -7.51 -5.48
N ILE A 198 -14.99 -7.70 -6.46
CA ILE A 198 -15.08 -8.81 -7.41
C ILE A 198 -14.93 -10.06 -6.55
N GLN A 199 -16.07 -10.70 -6.28
CA GLN A 199 -16.09 -11.96 -5.59
C GLN A 199 -15.44 -12.97 -6.52
N LYS A 200 -14.33 -13.58 -6.09
CA LYS A 200 -13.78 -14.72 -6.82
C LYS A 200 -14.86 -15.82 -6.88
N PRO A 201 -14.98 -16.56 -7.99
CA PRO A 201 -15.88 -17.71 -8.09
C PRO A 201 -15.72 -18.64 -6.88
N GLU A 202 -16.80 -19.28 -6.44
CA GLU A 202 -16.79 -20.11 -5.23
C GLU A 202 -15.81 -21.28 -5.36
N GLU A 203 -15.70 -21.88 -6.53
CA GLU A 203 -14.72 -22.93 -6.87
C GLU A 203 -13.28 -22.48 -6.55
N PHE A 204 -12.91 -21.26 -6.97
CA PHE A 204 -11.59 -20.70 -6.70
C PHE A 204 -11.37 -20.46 -5.18
N ARG A 205 -12.44 -20.13 -4.44
CA ARG A 205 -12.36 -19.97 -2.99
C ARG A 205 -12.18 -21.30 -2.28
N GLU A 206 -12.86 -22.35 -2.73
CA GLU A 206 -12.69 -23.71 -2.21
C GLU A 206 -11.28 -24.24 -2.49
N GLU A 207 -10.76 -24.02 -3.69
CA GLU A 207 -9.39 -24.39 -4.04
C GLU A 207 -8.38 -23.66 -3.13
N LEU A 208 -8.57 -22.37 -2.87
CA LEU A 208 -7.77 -21.62 -1.90
C LEU A 208 -7.87 -22.16 -0.47
N ARG A 209 -9.05 -22.66 -0.07
CA ARG A 209 -9.24 -23.30 1.25
C ARG A 209 -8.50 -24.63 1.32
N LYS A 210 -8.64 -25.48 0.29
CA LYS A 210 -7.96 -26.78 0.17
C LYS A 210 -6.44 -26.61 0.19
N THR A 211 -5.91 -25.68 -0.60
CA THR A 211 -4.46 -25.39 -0.64
C THR A 211 -3.92 -24.88 0.69
N ARG A 212 -4.63 -23.97 1.39
CA ARG A 212 -4.25 -23.54 2.75
C ARG A 212 -4.27 -24.70 3.73
N TYR A 213 -5.32 -25.51 3.73
CA TYR A 213 -5.44 -26.68 4.59
C TYR A 213 -4.29 -27.66 4.37
N LEU A 214 -3.97 -27.98 3.11
CA LEU A 214 -2.85 -28.86 2.74
C LEU A 214 -1.51 -28.28 3.21
N LYS A 215 -1.29 -26.96 3.05
CA LYS A 215 -0.07 -26.29 3.52
C LYS A 215 0.06 -26.38 5.05
N SER A 216 -1.01 -26.12 5.79
CA SER A 216 -1.03 -26.26 7.25
C SER A 216 -0.87 -27.71 7.71
N ARG A 217 -1.42 -28.69 6.98
CA ARG A 217 -1.24 -30.12 7.27
C ARG A 217 0.20 -30.57 7.03
N ARG A 218 0.81 -30.17 5.90
CA ARG A 218 2.24 -30.44 5.60
C ARG A 218 3.15 -29.86 6.68
N GLY A 219 2.92 -28.61 7.10
CA GLY A 219 3.69 -27.99 8.19
C GLY A 219 3.61 -28.77 9.51
N ARG A 220 2.43 -29.29 9.87
CA ARG A 220 2.28 -30.14 11.07
C ARG A 220 3.06 -31.46 10.97
N ILE A 221 2.97 -32.13 9.81
CA ILE A 221 3.70 -33.38 9.56
C ILE A 221 5.22 -33.14 9.61
N GLU A 222 5.70 -32.04 9.03
CA GLU A 222 7.12 -31.67 9.06
C GLU A 222 7.62 -31.40 10.48
N SER A 223 6.82 -30.72 11.31
CA SER A 223 7.14 -30.50 12.73
C SER A 223 7.20 -31.82 13.50
N GLN A 224 6.24 -32.73 13.30
CA GLN A 224 6.23 -34.05 13.95
C GLN A 224 7.46 -34.88 13.56
N LYS A 225 7.80 -34.94 12.27
CA LYS A 225 9.00 -35.64 11.79
C LYS A 225 10.29 -35.08 12.38
N LYS A 226 10.37 -33.75 12.56
CA LYS A 226 11.53 -33.11 13.23
C LYS A 226 11.62 -33.53 14.70
N GLU A 227 10.49 -33.53 15.41
CA GLU A 227 10.42 -33.94 16.81
C GLU A 227 10.77 -35.43 16.99
N GLU A 228 10.23 -36.32 16.15
CA GLU A 228 10.56 -37.75 16.16
C GLU A 228 12.05 -37.99 15.88
N LYS A 229 12.61 -37.29 14.88
CA LYS A 229 14.04 -37.37 14.58
C LYS A 229 14.88 -36.89 15.76
N GLN A 230 14.47 -35.83 16.45
CA GLN A 230 15.16 -35.34 17.64
C GLN A 230 15.11 -36.35 18.78
N LYS A 231 13.92 -36.91 19.08
CA LYS A 231 13.77 -37.99 20.07
C LYS A 231 14.61 -39.22 19.72
N LEU A 232 14.69 -39.59 18.44
CA LEU A 232 15.53 -40.69 17.99
C LEU A 232 17.02 -40.38 18.22
N MET A 233 17.48 -39.18 17.89
CA MET A 233 18.85 -38.75 18.16
C MET A 233 19.18 -38.75 19.66
N GLU A 234 18.26 -38.29 20.51
CA GLU A 234 18.40 -38.33 21.97
C GLU A 234 18.48 -39.77 22.50
N ARG A 235 17.64 -40.67 21.98
CA ARG A 235 17.70 -42.11 22.31
C ARG A 235 19.02 -42.75 21.86
N LEU A 236 19.48 -42.48 20.64
CA LEU A 236 20.74 -43.01 20.14
C LEU A 236 21.94 -42.47 20.95
N ALA A 237 21.89 -41.21 21.37
CA ALA A 237 22.92 -40.61 22.22
C ALA A 237 22.92 -41.17 23.65
N SER A 238 21.81 -41.73 24.12
CA SER A 238 21.73 -42.39 25.44
C SER A 238 22.38 -43.79 25.46
N ILE A 239 22.66 -44.39 24.30
CA ILE A 239 23.34 -45.69 24.19
C ILE A 239 24.86 -45.45 24.10
N PRO A 240 25.68 -45.88 25.08
CA PRO A 240 27.10 -45.50 25.17
C PRO A 240 27.93 -45.80 23.91
N LYS A 241 27.77 -47.00 23.34
CA LYS A 241 28.47 -47.42 22.10
C LYS A 241 28.10 -46.58 20.88
N LEU A 242 26.84 -46.12 20.79
CA LEU A 242 26.36 -45.32 19.66
C LEU A 242 26.71 -43.84 19.82
N LYS A 243 26.83 -43.36 21.07
CA LYS A 243 27.33 -42.02 21.38
C LYS A 243 28.77 -41.83 20.88
N GLU A 244 29.63 -42.82 21.11
CA GLU A 244 31.02 -42.82 20.64
C GLU A 244 31.11 -42.77 19.11
N ILE A 245 30.31 -43.59 18.41
CA ILE A 245 30.23 -43.59 16.93
C ILE A 245 29.67 -42.25 16.38
N LEU A 246 28.69 -41.65 17.06
CA LEU A 246 28.12 -40.36 16.66
C LEU A 246 29.12 -39.21 16.83
N GLU A 247 29.88 -39.21 17.93
CA GLU A 247 30.96 -38.24 18.17
C GLU A 247 32.09 -38.40 17.15
N GLU A 248 32.48 -39.63 16.82
CA GLU A 248 33.49 -39.89 15.79
C GLU A 248 33.04 -39.41 14.40
N ASN A 249 31.79 -39.65 14.03
CA ASN A 249 31.22 -39.16 12.77
C ASN A 249 31.11 -37.62 12.71
N ALA A 250 30.81 -36.97 13.84
CA ALA A 250 30.81 -35.51 13.93
C ALA A 250 32.23 -34.93 13.74
N ARG A 251 33.24 -35.59 14.33
CA ARG A 251 34.66 -35.23 14.12
C ARG A 251 35.07 -35.38 12.66
N ARG A 252 34.71 -36.50 12.01
CA ARG A 252 34.97 -36.72 10.56
C ARG A 252 34.29 -35.66 9.69
N LYS A 253 33.03 -35.30 9.95
CA LYS A 253 32.34 -34.24 9.21
C LYS A 253 33.00 -32.86 9.37
N ASN A 254 33.50 -32.54 10.56
CA ASN A 254 34.20 -31.28 10.79
C ASN A 254 35.58 -31.25 10.11
N GLN A 255 36.29 -32.38 10.06
CA GLN A 255 37.53 -32.51 9.29
C GLN A 255 37.29 -32.31 7.78
N ILE A 256 36.25 -32.95 7.22
CA ILE A 256 35.88 -32.77 5.81
C ILE A 256 35.54 -31.29 5.51
N LYS A 257 34.75 -30.63 6.36
CA LYS A 257 34.45 -29.20 6.20
C LYS A 257 35.69 -28.31 6.26
N MET A 258 36.68 -28.63 7.09
CA MET A 258 37.95 -27.88 7.17
C MET A 258 38.77 -28.03 5.87
N ILE A 259 38.78 -29.23 5.29
CA ILE A 259 39.45 -29.53 4.02
C ILE A 259 38.76 -28.78 2.86
N ASP A 260 37.43 -28.82 2.78
CA ASP A 260 36.66 -28.11 1.76
C ASP A 260 36.79 -26.58 1.86
N SER A 261 36.91 -26.05 3.08
CA SER A 261 37.15 -24.63 3.34
C SER A 261 38.58 -24.19 2.99
N GLY A 262 39.56 -25.10 3.12
CA GLY A 262 40.95 -24.88 2.72
C GLY A 262 41.13 -24.90 1.20
N ASN A 263 40.48 -25.84 0.51
CA ASN A 263 40.53 -25.93 -0.96
C ASN A 263 39.85 -24.73 -1.64
N ASN A 264 38.75 -24.20 -1.09
CA ASN A 264 38.11 -23.00 -1.66
C ASN A 264 38.93 -21.71 -1.49
N LYS A 265 39.78 -21.61 -0.46
CA LYS A 265 40.70 -20.47 -0.30
C LYS A 265 41.88 -20.52 -1.28
N ASN A 266 42.35 -21.70 -1.65
CA ASN A 266 43.38 -21.85 -2.69
C ASN A 266 42.83 -21.50 -4.09
N ILE A 267 41.58 -21.86 -4.40
CA ILE A 267 40.95 -21.53 -5.69
C ILE A 267 40.71 -20.02 -5.85
N GLN A 268 40.37 -19.29 -4.78
CA GLN A 268 40.24 -17.82 -4.84
C GLN A 268 41.58 -17.09 -4.95
N ASN A 269 42.67 -17.65 -4.43
CA ASN A 269 44.01 -17.05 -4.56
C ASN A 269 44.65 -17.30 -5.93
N GLU A 270 44.34 -18.41 -6.61
CA GLU A 270 44.79 -18.64 -7.99
C GLU A 270 44.05 -17.74 -9.01
N ASN A 271 42.75 -17.51 -8.81
CA ASN A 271 41.98 -16.61 -9.67
C ASN A 271 42.35 -15.12 -9.52
N ASN A 272 42.84 -14.69 -8.35
CA ASN A 272 43.34 -13.31 -8.15
C ASN A 272 44.76 -13.08 -8.68
N LYS A 273 45.56 -14.12 -8.93
CA LYS A 273 46.86 -14.00 -9.60
C LYS A 273 46.72 -13.89 -11.12
N ASN A 274 45.71 -14.53 -11.71
CA ASN A 274 45.50 -14.47 -13.16
C ASN A 274 44.82 -13.19 -13.67
N ASN A 275 44.17 -12.41 -12.80
CA ASN A 275 43.51 -11.15 -13.19
C ASN A 275 44.38 -9.88 -13.05
N LYS A 276 45.67 -9.99 -12.68
CA LYS A 276 46.58 -8.84 -12.55
C LYS A 276 47.51 -8.61 -13.74
N ASN A 277 47.42 -9.42 -14.80
CA ASN A 277 48.31 -9.33 -15.97
C ASN A 277 47.66 -8.81 -17.27
N ASN A 278 46.36 -8.48 -17.29
CA ASN A 278 45.72 -7.89 -18.47
C ASN A 278 45.16 -6.50 -18.16
N GLY A 279 45.92 -5.46 -18.49
CA GLY A 279 45.46 -4.08 -18.37
C GLY A 279 46.54 -3.01 -18.49
N ASN A 280 47.54 -3.19 -19.36
CA ASN A 280 48.42 -2.12 -19.81
C ASN A 280 48.18 -1.93 -21.30
N GLY A 281 47.66 -0.77 -21.71
CA GLY A 281 47.53 -0.44 -23.12
C GLY A 281 46.57 0.71 -23.40
N ASN A 282 47.18 1.87 -23.68
CA ASN A 282 46.72 2.96 -24.54
C ASN A 282 45.49 3.76 -24.04
N GLY A 283 45.51 5.09 -23.98
CA GLY A 283 46.29 6.06 -24.72
C GLY A 283 45.33 7.16 -25.18
N ASN A 284 45.83 8.40 -25.26
CA ASN A 284 45.22 9.57 -25.91
C ASN A 284 44.00 10.21 -25.23
N GLU A 285 43.73 11.50 -25.39
CA GLU A 285 44.49 12.73 -25.63
C GLU A 285 43.44 13.83 -25.37
N ASN A 286 43.91 14.99 -24.93
CA ASN A 286 43.35 16.34 -25.10
C ASN A 286 42.02 16.51 -25.88
N ILE A 287 41.18 17.44 -25.41
CA ILE A 287 40.88 18.69 -26.14
C ILE A 287 40.12 19.66 -25.21
N ASN A 288 40.73 20.83 -25.00
CA ASN A 288 40.09 22.08 -24.57
C ASN A 288 38.92 22.45 -25.50
N LYS A 289 37.86 23.04 -24.96
CA LYS A 289 37.31 24.31 -25.48
C LYS A 289 36.12 24.83 -24.65
N LYS A 290 36.29 26.08 -24.22
CA LYS A 290 35.32 27.16 -23.94
C LYS A 290 34.27 26.95 -22.84
#